data_AF-A0A6M4JBW4-F1
#
_entry.id   AF-A0A6M4JBW4-F1
#
_cell.length_a   1.000
_cell.length_b   1.000
_cell.length_c   1.000
_cell.angle_alpha   90.00
_cell.angle_beta   90.00
_cell.angle_gamma   90.00
#
_symmetry.space_group_name_H-M   'P 1'
#
loop_
_entity.id
_entity.type
_entity.pdbx_description
1 polymer ?
#
loop_
_entity_poly.entity_id
_entity_poly.type
_entity_poly.pdbx_seq_one_letter_code
_entity_poly.pdbx_strand_id
1 'polypeptide(L)'
;MNTKRTKLLFSLSLLTTFSLPIIAISCGQQVENSNNVANNYFQVNSDKANLFYNPQTKILDLSSTKLQNIRAGSFSKQALKNIFITNEEFRKQVYDNEEKTIIIKKVIFPETLEIIEEGAFYSLGLEVVDFSKTTKLKSIKEKAFADNNISELILPDSVSNLGVSAFANNKIENLTLSKNLKVLNSFVFYHNNLKNVDLSNVTKVNDFSLSENNISELLLPKTLTQFANNSLDPKEPTTNPKTVLDVNNIDLKTVLINDNKNNEHNYTIKQ
;
A
#
# COMPACT_ATOMS: atom_id res chain seq x y z
N MET A 1 8.24 69.00 -37.00
CA MET A 1 6.94 68.49 -36.51
C MET A 1 6.71 67.08 -37.06
N ASN A 2 6.25 66.14 -36.24
CA ASN A 2 5.80 64.78 -36.55
C ASN A 2 6.54 63.94 -37.61
N THR A 3 7.51 63.14 -37.17
CA THR A 3 7.87 61.86 -37.82
C THR A 3 7.12 60.71 -37.14
N LYS A 4 6.40 59.89 -37.92
CA LYS A 4 5.65 58.73 -37.41
C LYS A 4 6.62 57.65 -36.91
N ARG A 5 6.36 57.06 -35.74
CA ARG A 5 6.93 55.76 -35.32
C ARG A 5 5.82 54.76 -35.07
N THR A 6 5.74 53.76 -35.94
CA THR A 6 4.84 52.60 -35.83
C THR A 6 5.26 51.74 -34.64
N LYS A 7 4.35 51.48 -33.69
CA LYS A 7 4.60 50.51 -32.61
C LYS A 7 4.18 49.11 -33.08
N LEU A 8 5.13 48.21 -33.18
CA LEU A 8 4.92 46.80 -33.47
C LEU A 8 4.46 46.09 -32.18
N LEU A 9 3.26 45.51 -32.18
CA LEU A 9 2.75 44.72 -31.05
C LEU A 9 3.16 43.25 -31.24
N PHE A 10 4.16 42.80 -30.48
CA PHE A 10 4.40 41.37 -30.28
C PHE A 10 3.46 40.86 -29.18
N SER A 11 2.46 40.07 -29.56
CA SER A 11 1.64 39.30 -28.62
C SER A 11 2.47 38.14 -28.07
N LEU A 12 2.92 38.25 -26.82
CA LEU A 12 3.63 37.18 -26.14
C LEU A 12 2.62 36.10 -25.70
N SER A 13 2.45 35.06 -26.52
CA SER A 13 1.66 33.90 -26.13
C SER A 13 2.37 33.15 -25.00
N LEU A 14 1.72 33.04 -23.83
CA LEU A 14 2.19 32.13 -22.79
C LEU A 14 2.03 30.70 -23.30
N LEU A 15 3.15 30.08 -23.68
CA LEU A 15 3.27 28.64 -23.84
C LEU A 15 3.12 27.99 -22.45
N THR A 16 1.88 27.71 -22.06
CA THR A 16 1.60 26.80 -20.95
C THR A 16 2.07 25.41 -21.37
N THR A 17 3.25 25.01 -20.88
CA THR A 17 3.79 23.67 -21.11
C THR A 17 2.95 22.66 -20.33
N PHE A 18 1.87 22.19 -20.97
CA PHE A 18 1.16 21.00 -20.54
C PHE A 18 2.13 19.81 -20.61
N SER A 19 2.74 19.50 -19.47
CA SER A 19 3.41 18.22 -19.22
C SER A 19 2.36 17.12 -19.33
N LEU A 20 2.25 16.52 -20.52
CA LEU A 20 1.38 15.37 -20.74
C LEU A 20 1.78 14.25 -19.77
N PRO A 21 0.82 13.59 -19.09
CA PRO A 21 1.13 12.40 -18.34
C PRO A 21 1.59 11.31 -19.32
N ILE A 22 2.87 10.95 -19.28
CA ILE A 22 3.37 9.79 -20.01
C ILE A 22 2.68 8.55 -19.44
N ILE A 23 1.74 8.00 -20.20
CA ILE A 23 1.04 6.76 -19.89
C ILE A 23 2.02 5.62 -20.19
N ALA A 24 2.75 5.18 -19.17
CA ALA A 24 3.58 3.98 -19.23
C ALA A 24 2.73 2.75 -18.86
N ILE A 25 2.09 2.13 -19.86
CA ILE A 25 1.65 0.74 -19.74
C ILE A 25 2.87 -0.12 -20.00
N SER A 26 3.35 -0.86 -18.99
CA SER A 26 4.37 -1.89 -19.21
C SER A 26 4.30 -2.98 -18.13
N CYS A 27 3.59 -4.07 -18.45
CA CYS A 27 3.79 -5.33 -17.74
C CYS A 27 5.13 -5.92 -18.19
N GLY A 28 6.09 -6.05 -17.28
CA GLY A 28 7.32 -6.82 -17.48
C GLY A 28 8.38 -6.16 -18.37
N GLN A 29 9.58 -5.99 -17.82
CA GLN A 29 10.82 -5.77 -18.56
C GLN A 29 10.90 -4.54 -19.50
N GLN A 30 10.47 -3.36 -19.04
CA GLN A 30 11.09 -2.11 -19.49
C GLN A 30 11.52 -1.20 -18.33
N VAL A 31 12.80 -1.38 -17.96
CA VAL A 31 13.75 -0.40 -17.40
C VAL A 31 13.31 0.41 -16.17
N GLU A 32 14.16 0.38 -15.14
CA GLU A 32 14.08 1.10 -13.85
C GLU A 32 14.08 2.65 -13.93
N ASN A 33 13.84 3.23 -15.12
CA ASN A 33 13.85 4.67 -15.40
C ASN A 33 12.69 5.44 -14.74
N SER A 34 11.69 4.75 -14.17
CA SER A 34 10.59 5.34 -13.39
C SER A 34 11.05 5.98 -12.07
N ASN A 35 12.22 5.60 -11.56
CA ASN A 35 12.54 5.77 -10.14
C ASN A 35 13.09 7.15 -9.75
N ASN A 36 13.33 8.06 -10.70
CA ASN A 36 13.64 9.46 -10.38
C ASN A 36 12.47 10.21 -9.71
N VAL A 37 11.26 9.62 -9.62
CA VAL A 37 10.12 10.23 -8.93
C VAL A 37 10.42 10.48 -7.45
N ALA A 38 11.05 9.52 -6.75
CA ALA A 38 11.43 9.67 -5.34
C ALA A 38 12.34 10.88 -5.12
N ASN A 39 13.29 11.17 -6.03
CA ASN A 39 14.24 12.29 -5.93
C ASN A 39 13.58 13.67 -5.76
N ASN A 40 12.29 13.82 -6.11
CA ASN A 40 11.59 15.08 -5.90
C ASN A 40 11.16 15.32 -4.43
N TYR A 41 11.26 14.29 -3.58
CA TYR A 41 10.81 14.29 -2.18
C TYR A 41 11.96 14.18 -1.16
N PHE A 42 13.18 13.91 -1.61
CA PHE A 42 14.41 13.98 -0.82
C PHE A 42 15.28 15.06 -1.48
N GLN A 43 15.86 16.03 -0.76
CA GLN A 43 16.33 17.25 -1.43
C GLN A 43 17.52 17.00 -2.36
N VAL A 44 17.28 17.08 -3.66
CA VAL A 44 18.35 17.30 -4.63
C VAL A 44 18.38 18.80 -4.94
N ASN A 45 19.37 19.48 -4.35
CA ASN A 45 19.67 20.93 -4.36
C ASN A 45 19.14 21.79 -3.18
N SER A 46 19.95 22.77 -2.80
CA SER A 46 20.04 23.41 -1.47
C SER A 46 18.89 24.31 -1.03
N ASP A 47 18.04 24.76 -1.95
CA ASP A 47 17.14 25.89 -1.69
C ASP A 47 15.80 25.46 -1.04
N LYS A 48 15.69 24.18 -0.64
CA LYS A 48 14.46 23.54 -0.12
C LYS A 48 14.68 22.59 1.07
N ALA A 49 15.67 22.87 1.91
CA ALA A 49 15.94 22.10 3.13
C ALA A 49 14.94 22.43 4.28
N ASN A 50 14.27 21.50 4.97
CA ASN A 50 14.11 20.06 4.74
C ASN A 50 12.61 19.77 4.57
N LEU A 51 12.12 19.47 3.36
CA LEU A 51 10.68 19.54 3.09
C LEU A 51 9.84 18.30 3.40
N PHE A 52 10.34 17.08 3.18
CA PHE A 52 9.50 15.87 3.27
C PHE A 52 10.17 14.71 4.04
N TYR A 53 11.45 14.42 3.83
CA TYR A 53 12.15 13.40 4.63
C TYR A 53 12.96 13.99 5.79
N ASN A 54 12.82 13.39 6.97
CA ASN A 54 13.59 13.70 8.17
C ASN A 54 14.49 12.49 8.53
N PRO A 55 15.84 12.62 8.45
CA PRO A 55 16.75 11.51 8.70
C PRO A 55 16.78 11.03 10.16
N GLN A 56 16.58 11.92 11.14
CA GLN A 56 16.61 11.59 12.56
C GLN A 56 15.38 10.76 12.98
N THR A 57 14.19 11.16 12.50
CA THR A 57 12.93 10.46 12.82
C THR A 57 12.60 9.35 11.82
N LYS A 58 13.32 9.29 10.68
CA LYS A 58 13.12 8.32 9.59
C LYS A 58 11.70 8.40 9.00
N ILE A 59 11.12 9.61 8.99
CA ILE A 59 9.77 9.92 8.50
C ILE A 59 9.85 10.54 7.10
N LEU A 60 9.03 10.04 6.17
CA LEU A 60 8.70 10.66 4.89
C LEU A 60 7.29 11.30 4.98
N ASP A 61 7.23 12.60 5.27
CA ASP A 61 5.99 13.38 5.30
C ASP A 61 5.67 13.94 3.90
N LEU A 62 4.74 13.30 3.19
CA LEU A 62 4.20 13.79 1.92
C LEU A 62 2.93 14.63 2.10
N SER A 63 2.52 14.95 3.34
CA SER A 63 1.18 15.49 3.63
C SER A 63 0.95 16.93 3.17
N SER A 64 2.02 17.68 2.90
CA SER A 64 1.99 19.01 2.29
C SER A 64 1.94 19.00 0.75
N THR A 65 2.09 17.82 0.13
CA THR A 65 2.04 17.68 -1.34
C THR A 65 0.60 17.71 -1.87
N LYS A 66 0.45 17.93 -3.18
CA LYS A 66 -0.84 17.81 -3.90
C LYS A 66 -0.92 16.53 -4.73
N LEU A 67 -0.27 15.45 -4.26
CA LEU A 67 -0.25 14.18 -4.99
C LEU A 67 -1.63 13.54 -5.02
N GLN A 68 -2.08 13.15 -6.22
CA GLN A 68 -3.25 12.30 -6.43
C GLN A 68 -2.86 10.83 -6.68
N ASN A 69 -1.64 10.59 -7.16
CA ASN A 69 -1.14 9.25 -7.48
C ASN A 69 0.33 9.13 -7.07
N ILE A 70 0.66 8.07 -6.33
CA ILE A 70 2.04 7.65 -6.07
C ILE A 70 2.35 6.49 -7.01
N ARG A 71 3.25 6.74 -7.96
CA ARG A 71 3.52 5.85 -9.10
C ARG A 71 4.14 4.51 -8.70
N ALA A 72 3.94 3.52 -9.57
CA ALA A 72 4.45 2.16 -9.39
C ALA A 72 5.96 2.15 -9.08
N GLY A 73 6.36 1.36 -8.09
CA GLY A 73 7.74 1.16 -7.64
C GLY A 73 8.45 2.41 -7.06
N SER A 74 7.83 3.59 -7.08
CA SER A 74 8.53 4.89 -6.97
C SER A 74 9.34 5.11 -5.70
N PHE A 75 8.94 4.52 -4.57
CA PHE A 75 9.68 4.52 -3.32
C PHE A 75 10.12 3.11 -2.90
N SER A 76 10.04 2.08 -3.75
CA SER A 76 10.47 0.72 -3.38
C SER A 76 11.95 0.68 -2.94
N LYS A 77 12.33 -0.32 -2.13
CA LYS A 77 13.72 -0.48 -1.68
C LYS A 77 14.72 -0.53 -2.84
N GLN A 78 14.37 -1.17 -3.95
CA GLN A 78 15.21 -1.21 -5.15
C GLN A 78 15.30 0.15 -5.84
N ALA A 79 14.20 0.91 -5.92
CA ALA A 79 14.21 2.28 -6.43
C ALA A 79 15.15 3.19 -5.61
N LEU A 80 14.99 3.20 -4.28
CA LEU A 80 15.82 4.01 -3.39
C LEU A 80 17.30 3.57 -3.41
N LYS A 81 17.57 2.27 -3.53
CA LYS A 81 18.93 1.73 -3.69
C LYS A 81 19.59 2.18 -5.00
N ASN A 82 18.87 2.21 -6.12
CA ASN A 82 19.42 2.67 -7.40
C ASN A 82 19.75 4.18 -7.36
N ILE A 83 18.88 4.98 -6.74
CA ILE A 83 19.14 6.41 -6.51
C ILE A 83 20.36 6.58 -5.60
N PHE A 84 20.41 5.85 -4.49
CA PHE A 84 21.51 5.87 -3.53
C PHE A 84 22.87 5.61 -4.20
N ILE A 85 22.93 4.64 -5.10
CA ILE A 85 24.15 4.28 -5.84
C ILE A 85 24.57 5.42 -6.77
N THR A 86 23.62 6.10 -7.41
CA THR A 86 23.87 7.07 -8.50
C THR A 86 23.92 8.53 -8.07
N ASN A 87 23.45 8.89 -6.87
CA ASN A 87 23.39 10.27 -6.38
C ASN A 87 24.02 10.42 -4.99
N GLU A 88 25.21 11.04 -4.94
CA GLU A 88 26.00 11.23 -3.71
C GLU A 88 25.37 12.22 -2.71
N GLU A 89 24.69 13.27 -3.19
CA GLU A 89 24.04 14.26 -2.32
C GLU A 89 22.76 13.72 -1.68
N PHE A 90 21.98 12.97 -2.45
CA PHE A 90 20.87 12.17 -1.90
C PHE A 90 21.40 11.17 -0.86
N ARG A 91 22.47 10.44 -1.18
CA ARG A 91 23.10 9.47 -0.27
C ARG A 91 23.42 10.09 1.09
N LYS A 92 24.06 11.27 1.13
CA LYS A 92 24.43 11.97 2.37
C LYS A 92 23.23 12.31 3.26
N GLN A 93 22.04 12.48 2.68
CA GLN A 93 20.83 12.86 3.41
C GLN A 93 20.00 11.67 3.90
N VAL A 94 19.81 10.65 3.07
CA VAL A 94 18.85 9.56 3.38
C VAL A 94 19.50 8.30 3.96
N TYR A 95 20.83 8.22 3.96
CA TYR A 95 21.55 7.07 4.50
C TYR A 95 21.56 7.06 6.02
N ASP A 96 21.12 5.96 6.58
CA ASP A 96 21.32 5.63 7.97
C ASP A 96 22.73 5.05 8.16
N ASN A 97 23.55 5.71 8.99
CA ASN A 97 24.92 5.27 9.26
C ASN A 97 25.02 4.08 10.24
N GLU A 98 24.02 3.93 11.12
CA GLU A 98 23.98 2.84 12.10
C GLU A 98 23.60 1.53 11.40
N GLU A 99 22.54 1.59 10.60
CA GLU A 99 21.91 0.47 9.90
C GLU A 99 22.49 0.24 8.49
N LYS A 100 23.35 1.16 8.03
CA LYS A 100 24.09 1.10 6.75
C LYS A 100 23.19 0.92 5.52
N THR A 101 22.01 1.55 5.54
CA THR A 101 21.01 1.49 4.47
C THR A 101 20.13 2.74 4.49
N ILE A 102 19.27 2.92 3.48
CA ILE A 102 18.14 3.84 3.60
C ILE A 102 17.08 3.16 4.47
N ILE A 103 16.52 3.89 5.43
CA ILE A 103 15.37 3.45 6.23
C ILE A 103 14.30 4.55 6.21
N ILE A 104 13.10 4.18 5.80
CA ILE A 104 11.90 5.01 6.01
C ILE A 104 10.99 4.20 6.93
N LYS A 105 10.87 4.61 8.19
CA LYS A 105 10.03 3.94 9.20
C LYS A 105 8.58 4.38 9.11
N LYS A 106 8.31 5.63 8.75
CA LYS A 106 6.95 6.16 8.63
C LYS A 106 6.76 6.93 7.34
N VAL A 107 5.60 6.75 6.71
CA VAL A 107 5.12 7.65 5.64
C VAL A 107 3.82 8.33 6.08
N ILE A 108 3.69 9.63 5.77
CA ILE A 108 2.46 10.42 6.00
C ILE A 108 1.95 10.90 4.65
N PHE A 109 0.68 10.67 4.35
CA PHE A 109 0.12 10.97 3.03
C PHE A 109 -0.72 12.26 2.99
N PRO A 110 -0.83 12.92 1.82
CA PRO A 110 -1.66 14.12 1.67
C PRO A 110 -3.15 13.77 1.56
N GLU A 111 -3.99 14.78 1.76
CA GLU A 111 -5.46 14.67 1.59
C GLU A 111 -5.87 14.36 0.14
N THR A 112 -5.08 14.85 -0.83
CA THR A 112 -5.38 14.71 -2.25
C THR A 112 -5.12 13.32 -2.83
N LEU A 113 -4.48 12.41 -2.10
CA LEU A 113 -4.03 11.12 -2.64
C LEU A 113 -5.23 10.22 -2.93
N GLU A 114 -5.33 9.74 -4.17
CA GLU A 114 -6.41 8.88 -4.66
C GLU A 114 -5.96 7.45 -4.96
N ILE A 115 -4.71 7.26 -5.37
CA ILE A 115 -4.16 5.96 -5.79
C ILE A 115 -2.72 5.80 -5.28
N ILE A 116 -2.42 4.61 -4.75
CA ILE A 116 -1.04 4.12 -4.56
C ILE A 116 -0.85 2.93 -5.51
N GLU A 117 0.05 3.07 -6.47
CA GLU A 117 0.30 2.09 -7.52
C GLU A 117 1.17 0.90 -7.07
N GLU A 118 1.37 -0.04 -7.98
CA GLU A 118 2.01 -1.34 -7.73
C GLU A 118 3.41 -1.21 -7.12
N GLY A 119 3.66 -1.92 -6.02
CA GLY A 119 4.96 -1.96 -5.36
C GLY A 119 5.51 -0.61 -4.89
N ALA A 120 4.68 0.45 -4.82
CA ALA A 120 5.14 1.82 -4.58
C ALA A 120 6.05 1.98 -3.34
N PHE A 121 5.80 1.24 -2.27
CA PHE A 121 6.58 1.20 -1.02
C PHE A 121 7.08 -0.22 -0.69
N TYR A 122 7.33 -1.03 -1.71
CA TYR A 122 7.74 -2.43 -1.56
C TYR A 122 9.08 -2.59 -0.84
N SER A 123 9.11 -3.48 0.16
CA SER A 123 10.30 -3.91 0.91
C SER A 123 11.08 -2.80 1.66
N LEU A 124 10.44 -1.68 2.01
CA LEU A 124 11.11 -0.54 2.65
C LEU A 124 11.47 -0.71 4.13
N GLY A 125 10.81 -1.65 4.82
CA GLY A 125 10.88 -1.74 6.27
C GLY A 125 10.01 -0.71 7.01
N LEU A 126 9.01 -0.11 6.36
CA LEU A 126 8.02 0.79 6.97
C LEU A 126 7.38 0.13 8.19
N GLU A 127 7.33 0.85 9.32
CA GLU A 127 6.69 0.46 10.57
C GLU A 127 5.30 1.10 10.71
N VAL A 128 5.09 2.29 10.11
CA VAL A 128 3.85 3.07 10.22
C VAL A 128 3.45 3.65 8.86
N VAL A 129 2.17 3.52 8.51
CA VAL A 129 1.57 4.15 7.34
C VAL A 129 0.42 5.05 7.79
N ASP A 130 0.58 6.36 7.64
CA ASP A 130 -0.33 7.36 8.19
C ASP A 130 -1.26 7.93 7.11
N PHE A 131 -2.47 7.37 7.10
CA PHE A 131 -3.59 7.79 6.26
C PHE A 131 -4.54 8.79 6.95
N SER A 132 -4.19 9.34 8.12
CA SER A 132 -5.11 10.15 8.94
C SER A 132 -5.69 11.37 8.23
N LYS A 133 -4.94 11.95 7.27
CA LYS A 133 -5.37 13.07 6.41
C LYS A 133 -5.97 12.61 5.08
N THR A 134 -5.84 11.34 4.71
CA THR A 134 -6.01 10.83 3.35
C THR A 134 -7.46 10.45 3.03
N THR A 135 -8.32 11.46 2.93
CA THR A 135 -9.77 11.29 2.75
C THR A 135 -10.21 10.87 1.33
N LYS A 136 -9.30 10.84 0.35
CA LYS A 136 -9.62 10.58 -1.08
C LYS A 136 -9.04 9.29 -1.66
N LEU A 137 -8.28 8.52 -0.88
CA LEU A 137 -7.61 7.29 -1.34
C LEU A 137 -8.61 6.19 -1.66
N LYS A 138 -8.75 5.85 -2.93
CA LYS A 138 -9.71 4.84 -3.44
C LYS A 138 -9.07 3.46 -3.54
N SER A 139 -7.81 3.41 -4.00
CA SER A 139 -7.14 2.15 -4.33
C SER A 139 -5.68 2.12 -3.85
N ILE A 140 -5.33 1.01 -3.22
CA ILE A 140 -3.94 0.59 -2.98
C ILE A 140 -3.70 -0.63 -3.87
N LYS A 141 -2.70 -0.61 -4.75
CA LYS A 141 -2.49 -1.64 -5.78
C LYS A 141 -1.62 -2.80 -5.29
N GLU A 142 -1.34 -3.74 -6.19
CA GLU A 142 -0.60 -4.98 -5.89
C GLU A 142 0.74 -4.69 -5.20
N LYS A 143 1.06 -5.45 -4.16
CA LYS A 143 2.32 -5.38 -3.38
C LYS A 143 2.72 -3.98 -2.88
N ALA A 144 1.82 -3.00 -2.89
CA ALA A 144 2.16 -1.59 -2.66
C ALA A 144 2.88 -1.34 -1.33
N PHE A 145 2.56 -2.12 -0.29
CA PHE A 145 3.21 -2.12 1.02
C PHE A 145 3.72 -3.50 1.45
N ALA A 146 3.92 -4.44 0.51
CA ALA A 146 4.42 -5.77 0.86
C ALA A 146 5.87 -5.76 1.36
N ASP A 147 6.22 -6.74 2.19
CA ASP A 147 7.54 -6.96 2.79
C ASP A 147 8.05 -5.81 3.68
N ASN A 148 7.15 -5.25 4.50
CA ASN A 148 7.44 -4.16 5.44
C ASN A 148 7.32 -4.63 6.91
N ASN A 149 7.39 -3.71 7.87
CA ASN A 149 7.31 -3.95 9.31
C ASN A 149 6.01 -3.39 9.93
N ILE A 150 4.98 -3.12 9.13
CA ILE A 150 3.78 -2.37 9.58
C ILE A 150 3.09 -3.18 10.68
N SER A 151 2.89 -2.58 11.86
CA SER A 151 2.27 -3.24 13.03
C SER A 151 0.80 -2.84 13.26
N GLU A 152 0.42 -1.65 12.82
CA GLU A 152 -0.95 -1.12 12.88
C GLU A 152 -1.33 -0.55 11.52
N LEU A 153 -2.54 -0.87 11.05
CA LEU A 153 -3.09 -0.38 9.80
C LEU A 153 -4.53 0.10 9.98
N ILE A 154 -4.72 1.41 9.82
CA ILE A 154 -6.05 2.04 9.77
C ILE A 154 -6.29 2.49 8.33
N LEU A 155 -7.13 1.74 7.60
CA LEU A 155 -7.54 2.14 6.24
C LEU A 155 -8.59 3.24 6.32
N PRO A 156 -8.44 4.36 5.58
CA PRO A 156 -9.47 5.38 5.52
C PRO A 156 -10.70 4.85 4.78
N ASP A 157 -11.90 5.25 5.21
CA ASP A 157 -13.19 4.81 4.65
C ASP A 157 -13.35 5.06 3.14
N SER A 158 -12.51 5.90 2.53
CA SER A 158 -12.46 6.12 1.09
C SER A 158 -11.93 4.91 0.30
N VAL A 159 -11.16 4.01 0.93
CA VAL A 159 -10.58 2.83 0.28
C VAL A 159 -11.68 1.83 -0.03
N SER A 160 -11.84 1.50 -1.31
CA SER A 160 -12.76 0.46 -1.78
C SER A 160 -12.05 -0.72 -2.45
N ASN A 161 -10.75 -0.59 -2.76
CA ASN A 161 -9.98 -1.61 -3.46
C ASN A 161 -8.55 -1.77 -2.90
N LEU A 162 -8.19 -3.00 -2.53
CA LEU A 162 -6.83 -3.43 -2.21
C LEU A 162 -6.35 -4.44 -3.25
N GLY A 163 -5.14 -4.28 -3.78
CA GLY A 163 -4.54 -5.22 -4.72
C GLY A 163 -4.12 -6.55 -4.09
N VAL A 164 -3.76 -7.51 -4.95
CA VAL A 164 -3.14 -8.78 -4.53
C VAL A 164 -1.89 -8.48 -3.68
N SER A 165 -1.73 -9.20 -2.58
CA SER A 165 -0.59 -9.03 -1.67
C SER A 165 -0.33 -7.59 -1.16
N ALA A 166 -1.30 -6.66 -1.20
CA ALA A 166 -1.03 -5.23 -0.96
C ALA A 166 -0.34 -4.93 0.39
N PHE A 167 -0.61 -5.74 1.43
CA PHE A 167 -0.01 -5.67 2.76
C PHE A 167 0.57 -7.04 3.21
N ALA A 168 0.94 -7.90 2.26
CA ALA A 168 1.56 -9.20 2.57
C ALA A 168 2.93 -9.04 3.27
N ASN A 169 3.35 -10.02 4.06
CA ASN A 169 4.62 -10.05 4.77
C ASN A 169 4.84 -8.76 5.57
N ASN A 170 4.00 -8.54 6.57
CA ASN A 170 4.09 -7.41 7.50
C ASN A 170 3.98 -7.92 8.94
N LYS A 171 3.76 -7.03 9.91
CA LYS A 171 3.64 -7.37 11.34
C LYS A 171 2.28 -6.96 11.91
N ILE A 172 1.26 -6.77 11.05
CA ILE A 172 0.01 -6.11 11.41
C ILE A 172 -0.71 -6.96 12.46
N GLU A 173 -0.88 -6.39 13.65
CA GLU A 173 -1.67 -6.96 14.75
C GLU A 173 -3.02 -6.26 14.86
N ASN A 174 -3.03 -4.93 14.68
CA ASN A 174 -4.22 -4.09 14.75
C ASN A 174 -4.62 -3.62 13.34
N LEU A 175 -5.82 -4.02 12.90
CA LEU A 175 -6.33 -3.74 11.55
C LEU A 175 -7.74 -3.13 11.61
N THR A 176 -7.87 -1.90 11.12
CA THR A 176 -9.19 -1.29 10.84
C THR A 176 -9.41 -1.30 9.33
N LEU A 177 -10.39 -2.09 8.87
CA LEU A 177 -10.82 -2.09 7.48
C LEU A 177 -11.74 -0.90 7.19
N SER A 178 -11.66 -0.38 5.96
CA SER A 178 -12.62 0.60 5.44
C SER A 178 -14.02 -0.02 5.31
N LYS A 179 -15.07 0.72 5.69
CA LYS A 179 -16.46 0.27 5.50
C LYS A 179 -16.85 0.04 4.03
N ASN A 180 -16.12 0.66 3.10
CA ASN A 180 -16.34 0.54 1.67
C ASN A 180 -15.54 -0.60 1.02
N LEU A 181 -14.66 -1.29 1.76
CA LEU A 181 -13.92 -2.45 1.26
C LEU A 181 -14.83 -3.70 1.23
N LYS A 182 -15.08 -4.23 0.03
CA LYS A 182 -15.98 -5.40 -0.18
C LYS A 182 -15.26 -6.72 -0.44
N VAL A 183 -14.00 -6.68 -0.86
CA VAL A 183 -13.24 -7.87 -1.25
C VAL A 183 -11.88 -7.87 -0.55
N LEU A 184 -11.56 -8.95 0.16
CA LEU A 184 -10.18 -9.27 0.52
C LEU A 184 -9.56 -10.08 -0.61
N ASN A 185 -8.72 -9.42 -1.41
CA ASN A 185 -8.05 -10.05 -2.55
C ASN A 185 -6.97 -11.04 -2.10
N SER A 186 -6.53 -11.90 -3.04
CA SER A 186 -5.64 -13.00 -2.72
C SER A 186 -4.35 -12.50 -2.06
N PHE A 187 -3.90 -13.21 -1.03
CA PHE A 187 -2.74 -12.86 -0.22
C PHE A 187 -2.72 -11.44 0.42
N VAL A 188 -3.82 -10.67 0.42
CA VAL A 188 -3.79 -9.23 0.76
C VAL A 188 -3.20 -8.91 2.14
N PHE A 189 -3.46 -9.74 3.15
CA PHE A 189 -2.85 -9.69 4.50
C PHE A 189 -2.09 -10.99 4.84
N TYR A 190 -1.64 -11.73 3.84
CA TYR A 190 -0.82 -12.93 4.02
C TYR A 190 0.40 -12.63 4.90
N HIS A 191 0.70 -13.51 5.87
CA HIS A 191 1.88 -13.44 6.72
C HIS A 191 1.96 -12.11 7.50
N ASN A 192 1.12 -12.04 8.54
CA ASN A 192 0.95 -10.93 9.47
C ASN A 192 0.68 -11.47 10.89
N ASN A 193 0.36 -10.59 11.85
CA ASN A 193 0.13 -10.97 13.25
C ASN A 193 -1.34 -10.90 13.66
N LEU A 194 -2.29 -10.85 12.71
CA LEU A 194 -3.70 -10.56 12.99
C LEU A 194 -4.30 -11.61 13.93
N LYS A 195 -4.94 -11.15 15.01
CA LYS A 195 -5.66 -12.00 15.98
C LYS A 195 -7.17 -11.98 15.76
N ASN A 196 -7.67 -10.91 15.17
CA ASN A 196 -9.07 -10.66 14.82
C ASN A 196 -9.13 -9.81 13.54
N VAL A 197 -10.22 -9.93 12.80
CA VAL A 197 -10.52 -9.10 11.63
C VAL A 197 -12.02 -8.86 11.58
N ASP A 198 -12.46 -7.59 11.59
CA ASP A 198 -13.87 -7.27 11.37
C ASP A 198 -14.24 -7.40 9.88
N LEU A 199 -14.94 -8.48 9.55
CA LEU A 199 -15.40 -8.74 8.18
C LEU A 199 -16.79 -8.14 7.89
N SER A 200 -17.43 -7.38 8.79
CA SER A 200 -18.83 -6.93 8.71
C SER A 200 -19.22 -6.22 7.41
N ASN A 201 -18.25 -5.64 6.70
CA ASN A 201 -18.45 -4.94 5.44
C ASN A 201 -18.07 -5.75 4.19
N VAL A 202 -17.40 -6.89 4.36
CA VAL A 202 -16.84 -7.74 3.31
C VAL A 202 -17.90 -8.69 2.76
N THR A 203 -17.88 -8.90 1.43
CA THR A 203 -18.75 -9.86 0.72
C THR A 203 -17.98 -11.04 0.14
N LYS A 204 -16.67 -10.88 -0.10
CA LYS A 204 -15.78 -11.92 -0.63
C LYS A 204 -14.39 -11.93 0.02
N VAL A 205 -13.94 -13.11 0.42
CA VAL A 205 -12.60 -13.39 0.95
C VAL A 205 -11.92 -14.41 0.04
N ASN A 206 -10.83 -14.00 -0.63
CA ASN A 206 -10.11 -14.83 -1.60
C ASN A 206 -9.02 -15.69 -0.95
N ASP A 207 -8.45 -16.58 -1.77
CA ASP A 207 -7.39 -17.52 -1.48
C ASP A 207 -6.21 -16.87 -0.73
N PHE A 208 -5.78 -17.50 0.35
CA PHE A 208 -4.67 -17.08 1.20
C PHE A 208 -4.73 -15.63 1.73
N SER A 209 -5.87 -14.94 1.64
CA SER A 209 -5.99 -13.51 1.99
C SER A 209 -5.70 -13.18 3.45
N LEU A 210 -5.94 -14.12 4.37
CA LEU A 210 -5.66 -14.06 5.81
C LEU A 210 -4.71 -15.19 6.27
N SER A 211 -4.09 -15.91 5.34
CA SER A 211 -3.16 -17.02 5.60
C SER A 211 -1.93 -16.53 6.37
N GLU A 212 -1.31 -17.41 7.16
CA GLU A 212 -0.18 -17.06 8.04
C GLU A 212 -0.48 -15.89 9.00
N ASN A 213 -1.57 -16.02 9.76
CA ASN A 213 -1.95 -15.09 10.84
C ASN A 213 -2.30 -15.84 12.14
N ASN A 214 -2.55 -15.12 13.23
CA ASN A 214 -2.80 -15.65 14.57
C ASN A 214 -4.31 -15.67 14.93
N ILE A 215 -5.19 -15.86 13.95
CA ILE A 215 -6.66 -15.75 14.13
C ILE A 215 -7.22 -17.05 14.74
N SER A 216 -7.68 -16.97 15.99
CA SER A 216 -8.24 -18.13 16.72
C SER A 216 -9.75 -18.31 16.54
N GLU A 217 -10.51 -17.22 16.45
CA GLU A 217 -11.94 -17.21 16.12
C GLU A 217 -12.21 -16.13 15.07
N LEU A 218 -13.09 -16.42 14.10
CA LEU A 218 -13.45 -15.49 13.03
C LEU A 218 -14.96 -15.52 12.78
N LEU A 219 -15.58 -14.34 12.89
CA LEU A 219 -16.99 -14.13 12.55
C LEU A 219 -17.13 -13.97 11.04
N LEU A 220 -17.85 -14.88 10.39
CA LEU A 220 -18.24 -14.74 8.98
C LEU A 220 -19.66 -14.14 8.94
N PRO A 221 -19.83 -12.85 8.61
CA PRO A 221 -21.11 -12.16 8.68
C PRO A 221 -22.07 -12.56 7.56
N LYS A 222 -23.35 -12.21 7.71
CA LYS A 222 -24.39 -12.48 6.69
C LYS A 222 -24.08 -11.91 5.31
N THR A 223 -23.33 -10.80 5.24
CA THR A 223 -22.89 -10.15 4.00
C THR A 223 -21.88 -10.98 3.21
N LEU A 224 -21.17 -11.89 3.87
CA LEU A 224 -20.14 -12.69 3.25
C LEU A 224 -20.77 -13.85 2.48
N THR A 225 -20.63 -13.83 1.16
CA THR A 225 -21.19 -14.83 0.24
C THR A 225 -20.13 -15.77 -0.34
N GLN A 226 -18.85 -15.40 -0.25
CA GLN A 226 -17.73 -16.20 -0.75
C GLN A 226 -16.55 -16.13 0.23
N PHE A 227 -16.05 -17.30 0.63
CA PHE A 227 -14.89 -17.47 1.51
C PHE A 227 -14.06 -18.63 0.98
N ALA A 228 -12.81 -18.37 0.58
CA ALA A 228 -11.93 -19.42 0.07
C ALA A 228 -11.47 -20.33 1.21
N ASN A 229 -11.49 -21.65 0.98
CA ASN A 229 -11.15 -22.64 2.02
C ASN A 229 -9.72 -22.48 2.55
N ASN A 230 -8.79 -22.14 1.66
CA ASN A 230 -7.38 -21.88 1.95
C ASN A 230 -7.09 -20.44 2.41
N SER A 231 -8.11 -19.62 2.69
CA SER A 231 -7.92 -18.23 3.14
C SER A 231 -7.24 -18.09 4.50
N LEU A 232 -7.20 -19.17 5.30
CA LEU A 232 -6.60 -19.26 6.64
C LEU A 232 -5.50 -20.32 6.73
N ASP A 233 -5.10 -20.95 5.61
CA ASP A 233 -4.11 -22.02 5.64
C ASP A 233 -2.73 -21.49 6.08
N PRO A 234 -1.95 -22.27 6.84
CA PRO A 234 -0.57 -21.92 7.13
C PRO A 234 0.33 -22.31 5.94
N LYS A 235 1.55 -21.75 5.92
CA LYS A 235 2.57 -22.07 4.91
C LYS A 235 3.18 -23.45 5.10
N GLU A 236 3.22 -23.92 6.34
CA GLU A 236 3.75 -25.23 6.76
C GLU A 236 2.72 -25.92 7.67
N PRO A 237 2.69 -27.26 7.76
CA PRO A 237 1.81 -27.96 8.70
C PRO A 237 2.09 -27.53 10.15
N THR A 238 1.18 -26.77 10.76
CA THR A 238 1.35 -26.27 12.14
C THR A 238 0.70 -27.17 13.17
N THR A 239 1.20 -27.09 14.40
CA THR A 239 0.52 -27.60 15.62
C THR A 239 -0.45 -26.56 16.21
N ASN A 240 -0.67 -25.43 15.54
CA ASN A 240 -1.57 -24.39 16.04
C ASN A 240 -3.03 -24.89 16.00
N PRO A 241 -3.89 -24.42 16.92
CA PRO A 241 -5.31 -24.70 16.84
C PRO A 241 -5.90 -24.10 15.56
N LYS A 242 -6.70 -24.89 14.84
CA LYS A 242 -7.50 -24.43 13.70
C LYS A 242 -8.40 -23.26 14.11
N THR A 243 -8.55 -22.26 13.25
CA THR A 243 -9.47 -21.14 13.50
C THR A 243 -10.91 -21.65 13.64
N VAL A 244 -11.64 -21.17 14.64
CA VAL A 244 -13.08 -21.44 14.79
C VAL A 244 -13.88 -20.41 13.99
N LEU A 245 -14.70 -20.87 13.04
CA LEU A 245 -15.58 -20.01 12.25
C LEU A 245 -16.98 -19.93 12.86
N ASP A 246 -17.41 -18.73 13.20
CA ASP A 246 -18.81 -18.42 13.55
C ASP A 246 -19.54 -17.91 12.30
N VAL A 247 -20.27 -18.80 11.62
CA VAL A 247 -20.78 -18.56 10.26
C VAL A 247 -22.26 -18.17 10.26
N ASN A 248 -22.54 -16.88 10.08
CA ASN A 248 -23.89 -16.32 10.10
C ASN A 248 -24.63 -16.39 8.75
N ASN A 249 -23.93 -16.66 7.65
CA ASN A 249 -24.54 -16.91 6.34
C ASN A 249 -24.81 -18.43 6.19
N ILE A 250 -26.08 -18.82 6.05
CA ILE A 250 -26.51 -20.24 6.06
C ILE A 250 -26.03 -20.99 4.81
N ASP A 251 -26.09 -20.35 3.64
CA ASP A 251 -25.63 -20.94 2.38
C ASP A 251 -24.12 -21.17 2.43
N LEU A 252 -23.37 -20.17 2.91
CA LEU A 252 -21.93 -20.28 3.13
C LEU A 252 -21.57 -21.35 4.17
N LYS A 253 -22.30 -21.43 5.31
CA LYS A 253 -22.09 -22.50 6.32
C LYS A 253 -22.28 -23.87 5.68
N THR A 254 -23.25 -24.02 4.78
CA THR A 254 -23.51 -25.27 4.05
C THR A 254 -22.37 -25.62 3.08
N VAL A 255 -21.83 -24.64 2.34
CA VAL A 255 -20.66 -24.85 1.47
C VAL A 255 -19.43 -25.26 2.29
N LEU A 256 -19.07 -24.50 3.32
CA LEU A 256 -17.87 -24.76 4.13
C LEU A 256 -17.96 -26.11 4.89
N ILE A 257 -19.14 -26.53 5.34
CA ILE A 257 -19.34 -27.88 5.91
C ILE A 257 -19.10 -28.97 4.87
N ASN A 258 -19.53 -28.76 3.62
CA ASN A 258 -19.34 -29.73 2.55
C ASN A 258 -17.87 -29.83 2.10
N ASP A 259 -17.17 -28.70 2.03
CA ASP A 259 -15.78 -28.62 1.59
C ASP A 259 -14.80 -29.10 2.67
N ASN A 260 -15.12 -28.95 3.96
CA ASN A 260 -14.26 -29.38 5.07
C ASN A 260 -14.54 -30.80 5.58
N LYS A 261 -15.24 -31.65 4.80
CA LYS A 261 -15.58 -33.03 5.21
C LYS A 261 -14.38 -33.90 5.58
N ASN A 262 -13.24 -33.69 4.93
CA ASN A 262 -12.00 -34.43 5.19
C ASN A 262 -11.18 -33.82 6.34
N ASN A 263 -11.62 -32.69 6.93
CA ASN A 263 -10.88 -31.94 7.95
C ASN A 263 -9.47 -31.49 7.48
N GLU A 264 -9.33 -31.19 6.18
CA GLU A 264 -8.06 -30.80 5.55
C GLU A 264 -7.75 -29.30 5.71
N HIS A 265 -8.75 -28.42 5.78
CA HIS A 265 -8.57 -26.97 5.86
C HIS A 265 -8.19 -26.51 7.26
N ASN A 266 -7.49 -25.38 7.41
CA ASN A 266 -7.03 -24.87 8.72
C ASN A 266 -8.12 -24.23 9.62
N TYR A 267 -9.38 -24.62 9.43
CA TYR A 267 -10.51 -24.11 10.22
C TYR A 267 -11.45 -25.22 10.70
N THR A 268 -12.25 -24.90 11.70
CA THR A 268 -13.42 -25.66 12.15
C THR A 268 -14.65 -24.75 12.15
N ILE A 269 -15.86 -25.31 12.13
CA ILE A 269 -17.09 -24.52 12.13
C ILE A 269 -17.77 -24.70 13.49
N LYS A 270 -18.11 -23.57 14.13
CA LYS A 270 -18.86 -23.51 15.37
C LYS A 270 -20.23 -24.16 15.16
N GLN A 271 -20.58 -25.12 16.03
CA GLN A 271 -21.78 -25.96 15.91
C GLN A 271 -23.04 -25.08 15.89
#